data_AF-A0A5K1HKU2-F1
#
_entry.id   AF-A0A5K1HKU2-F1
#
_cell.length_a   1.000
_cell.length_b   1.000
_cell.length_c   1.000
_cell.angle_alpha   90.00
_cell.angle_beta   90.00
_cell.angle_gamma   90.00
#
_symmetry.space_group_name_H-M   'P 1'
#
loop_
_entity.id
_entity.type
_entity.pdbx_description
1 polymer ?
#
loop_
_entity_poly.entity_id
_entity_poly.type
_entity_poly.pdbx_seq_one_letter_code
_entity_poly.pdbx_strand_id
1 'polypeptide(L)'
;MGTGIAIVANRVAKLPVTIYDSNPISLRKAKEFVSDWLKKEQNKNRITAEEITEFNSRIAFTEDINYFKEREVDFAVEVTLLQFRPSWRT
;
A
#
# COMPACT_ATOMS: atom_id res chain seq x y z
N MET A 1 8.63 2.10 -1.38
CA MET A 1 8.40 2.70 -0.05
C MET A 1 6.92 2.71 0.31
N GLY A 2 6.03 3.27 -0.53
CA GLY A 2 4.58 3.31 -0.25
C GLY A 2 3.95 1.97 0.13
N THR A 3 4.22 0.89 -0.61
CA THR A 3 3.72 -0.46 -0.28
C THR A 3 4.17 -0.95 1.10
N GLY A 4 5.40 -0.62 1.53
CA GLY A 4 5.90 -1.00 2.84
C GLY A 4 5.18 -0.28 3.98
N ILE A 5 4.90 1.02 3.80
CA ILE A 5 4.11 1.80 4.75
C ILE A 5 2.70 1.21 4.86
N ALA A 6 2.07 0.88 3.73
CA ALA A 6 0.75 0.26 3.72
C ALA A 6 0.72 -1.09 4.45
N ILE A 7 1.74 -1.93 4.26
CA ILE A 7 1.87 -3.20 4.99
C ILE A 7 1.96 -2.96 6.50
N VAL A 8 2.75 -1.99 6.95
CA VAL A 8 2.90 -1.70 8.39
C VAL A 8 1.61 -1.12 8.96
N ALA A 9 0.97 -0.16 8.28
CA ALA A 9 -0.28 0.44 8.71
C ALA A 9 -1.41 -0.60 8.83
N ASN A 10 -1.49 -1.55 7.90
CA ASN A 10 -2.46 -2.64 7.97
C ASN A 10 -2.06 -3.69 9.03
N ARG A 11 -0.82 -4.21 9.02
CA ARG A 11 -0.42 -5.32 9.91
C ARG A 11 -0.33 -4.90 11.38
N VAL A 12 0.30 -3.75 11.66
CA VAL A 12 0.60 -3.32 13.04
C VAL A 12 -0.54 -2.49 13.60
N ALA A 13 -0.98 -1.47 12.87
CA ALA A 13 -2.05 -0.58 13.34
C ALA A 13 -3.46 -1.12 13.03
N LYS A 14 -3.59 -2.20 12.23
CA LYS A 14 -4.88 -2.82 11.87
C LYS A 14 -5.84 -1.84 11.19
N LEU A 15 -5.32 -0.82 10.50
CA LEU A 15 -6.15 0.18 9.82
C LEU A 15 -6.52 -0.29 8.41
N PRO A 16 -7.71 0.10 7.90
CA PRO A 16 -8.02 -0.04 6.48
C PRO A 16 -7.11 0.88 5.68
N VAL A 17 -6.44 0.33 4.65
CA VAL A 17 -5.48 1.08 3.85
C VAL A 17 -5.83 0.92 2.38
N THR A 18 -5.91 2.05 1.69
CA THR A 18 -6.08 2.07 0.24
C THR A 18 -4.78 2.54 -0.42
N ILE A 19 -4.23 1.72 -1.30
CA ILE A 19 -3.07 2.05 -2.12
C ILE A 19 -3.57 2.57 -3.46
N TYR A 20 -3.15 3.79 -3.80
CA TYR A 20 -3.41 4.42 -5.09
C TYR A 20 -2.11 4.61 -5.85
N ASP A 21 -2.14 4.35 -7.16
CA ASP A 21 -1.11 4.76 -8.10
C ASP A 21 -1.77 4.91 -9.47
N SER A 22 -1.40 5.96 -10.22
CA SER A 22 -1.91 6.19 -11.57
C SER A 22 -1.41 5.16 -12.59
N ASN A 23 -0.31 4.46 -12.29
CA ASN A 23 0.27 3.47 -13.18
C ASN A 23 -0.17 2.03 -12.79
N PRO A 24 -0.94 1.34 -13.64
CA PRO A 24 -1.42 -0.02 -13.35
C PRO A 24 -0.27 -1.03 -13.20
N ILE A 25 0.87 -0.80 -13.86
CA ILE A 25 2.05 -1.67 -13.76
C ILE A 25 2.64 -1.58 -12.34
N SER A 26 2.70 -0.37 -11.77
CA SER A 26 3.18 -0.15 -10.41
C SER A 26 2.25 -0.82 -9.38
N LEU A 27 0.93 -0.71 -9.56
CA LEU A 27 -0.04 -1.40 -8.70
C LEU A 27 0.09 -2.91 -8.75
N ARG A 28 0.28 -3.50 -9.94
CA ARG A 28 0.48 -4.95 -10.06
C ARG A 28 1.73 -5.40 -9.31
N LYS A 29 2.84 -4.69 -9.47
CA LYS A 29 4.07 -4.95 -8.71
C LYS A 29 3.86 -4.82 -7.21
N ALA A 30 3.08 -3.84 -6.76
CA ALA A 30 2.74 -3.69 -5.34
C ALA A 30 1.91 -4.88 -4.83
N LYS A 31 0.92 -5.36 -5.59
CA LYS A 31 0.13 -6.56 -5.26
C LYS A 31 0.99 -7.81 -5.17
N GLU A 32 1.86 -8.03 -6.16
CA GLU A 32 2.83 -9.15 -6.18
C GLU A 32 3.76 -9.07 -4.95
N PHE A 33 4.30 -7.89 -4.65
CA PHE A 33 5.16 -7.68 -3.50
C PHE A 33 4.46 -7.99 -2.17
N VAL A 34 3.20 -7.57 -2.00
CA VAL A 34 2.40 -7.89 -0.80
C VAL A 34 2.18 -9.40 -0.69
N SER A 35 1.82 -10.06 -1.79
CA SER A 35 1.61 -11.52 -1.82
C SER A 35 2.88 -12.29 -1.45
N ASP A 36 4.02 -11.91 -2.02
CA ASP A 36 5.32 -12.53 -1.72
C ASP A 36 5.75 -12.29 -0.28
N TRP A 37 5.45 -11.11 0.27
CA TRP A 37 5.73 -10.80 1.66
C TRP A 37 4.86 -11.64 2.61
N LEU A 38 3.56 -11.79 2.34
CA LEU A 38 2.66 -12.64 3.13
C LEU A 38 3.13 -14.10 3.14
N LYS A 39 3.52 -14.64 1.97
CA LYS A 39 4.09 -16.00 1.86
C LYS A 39 5.36 -16.15 2.68
N LYS A 40 6.27 -15.16 2.63
CA LYS A 40 7.51 -15.16 3.43
C LYS A 40 7.24 -15.14 4.93
N GLU A 41 6.25 -14.38 5.38
CA GLU A 41 5.89 -14.30 6.79
C GLU A 41 5.18 -15.57 7.26
N GLN A 42 4.35 -16.18 6.42
CA GLN A 42 3.73 -17.47 6.69
C GLN A 42 4.79 -18.57 6.80
N ASN A 43 5.76 -18.62 5.87
CA ASN A 43 6.86 -19.59 5.91
C ASN A 43 7.75 -19.44 7.15
N LYS A 44 7.81 -18.24 7.73
CA LYS A 44 8.53 -17.96 8.98
C LYS A 44 7.68 -18.19 10.23
N ASN A 45 6.44 -18.67 10.09
CA ASN A 45 5.45 -18.81 11.16
C ASN A 45 5.24 -17.52 11.98
N ARG A 46 5.32 -16.36 11.31
CA ARG A 46 5.15 -15.03 11.93
C ARG A 46 3.74 -14.45 11.76
N ILE A 47 2.89 -15.11 10.98
CA ILE A 47 1.52 -14.70 10.70
C ILE A 47 0.66 -15.97 10.53
N THR A 48 -0.56 -15.96 11.06
CA THR A 48 -1.50 -17.08 10.91
C THR A 48 -2.37 -16.93 9.65
N ALA A 49 -3.08 -17.98 9.26
CA ALA A 49 -3.96 -17.95 8.10
C ALA A 49 -5.16 -17.00 8.29
N GLU A 50 -5.63 -16.86 9.53
CA GLU A 50 -6.71 -15.96 9.90
C GLU A 50 -6.25 -14.50 9.76
N GLU A 51 -5.05 -14.18 10.25
CA GLU A 51 -4.46 -12.84 10.12
C GLU A 51 -4.23 -12.44 8.67
N ILE A 52 -3.86 -13.39 7.79
CA ILE A 52 -3.74 -13.13 6.35
C ILE A 52 -5.11 -12.77 5.76
N THR A 53 -6.16 -13.47 6.17
CA THR A 53 -7.53 -13.20 5.70
C THR A 53 -7.99 -11.80 6.13
N GLU A 54 -7.75 -11.43 7.40
CA GLU A 54 -8.03 -10.09 7.89
C GLU A 54 -7.19 -9.00 7.23
N PHE A 55 -5.92 -9.29 6.95
CA PHE A 55 -5.04 -8.35 6.25
C PHE A 55 -5.59 -8.03 4.86
N ASN A 56 -6.00 -9.08 4.13
CA ASN A 56 -6.54 -8.95 2.79
C ASN A 56 -7.90 -8.25 2.74
N SER A 57 -8.73 -8.35 3.79
CA SER A 57 -10.01 -7.65 3.82
C SER A 57 -9.85 -6.13 4.04
N ARG A 58 -8.75 -5.70 4.67
CA ARG A 58 -8.47 -4.29 4.98
C ARG A 58 -7.67 -3.55 3.90
N ILE A 59 -6.97 -4.27 3.02
CA ILE A 59 -6.14 -3.67 1.98
C ILE A 59 -6.91 -3.52 0.66
N ALA A 60 -6.95 -2.30 0.13
CA ALA A 60 -7.56 -2.01 -1.17
C ALA A 60 -6.53 -1.40 -2.12
N PHE A 61 -6.70 -1.65 -3.42
CA PHE A 61 -5.88 -1.08 -4.48
C PHE A 61 -6.79 -0.41 -5.50
N THR A 62 -6.50 0.84 -5.86
CA THR A 62 -7.32 1.61 -6.80
C THR A 62 -6.43 2.42 -7.74
N GLU A 63 -6.93 2.63 -8.95
CA GLU A 63 -6.34 3.53 -9.97
C GLU A 63 -7.07 4.88 -10.01
N ASP A 64 -8.24 4.97 -9.36
CA ASP A 64 -9.06 6.17 -9.31
C ASP A 64 -8.88 6.89 -7.96
N ILE A 65 -8.56 8.18 -8.05
CA ILE A 65 -8.41 9.07 -6.90
C ILE A 65 -9.76 9.45 -6.29
N ASN A 66 -10.84 9.42 -7.06
CA ASN A 66 -12.20 9.70 -6.56
C ASN A 66 -12.63 8.71 -5.49
N TYR A 67 -12.05 7.50 -5.52
CA TYR A 67 -12.22 6.49 -4.50
C TYR A 67 -11.86 6.97 -3.09
N PHE A 68 -10.96 7.95 -2.95
CA PHE A 68 -10.61 8.52 -1.65
C PHE A 68 -11.74 9.37 -1.06
N LYS A 69 -12.57 9.99 -1.91
CA LYS A 69 -13.75 10.74 -1.45
C LYS A 69 -14.84 9.78 -0.98
N GLU A 70 -15.06 8.69 -1.71
CA GLU A 70 -16.06 7.66 -1.37
C GLU A 70 -15.74 6.94 -0.06
N ARG A 71 -14.45 6.80 0.25
CA ARG A 71 -13.94 6.12 1.44
C ARG A 71 -13.67 7.03 2.63
N GLU A 72 -13.97 8.33 2.50
CA GLU A 72 -13.75 9.34 3.54
C GLU A 72 -12.35 9.24 4.16
N VAL A 73 -11.31 9.33 3.32
CA VAL A 73 -9.92 9.16 3.79
C VAL A 73 -9.51 10.29 4.75
N ASP A 74 -9.28 9.96 6.02
CA ASP A 74 -8.85 10.90 7.07
C ASP A 74 -7.35 11.25 7.04
N PHE A 75 -6.52 10.35 6.49
CA PHE A 75 -5.07 10.50 6.50
C PHE A 75 -4.42 10.00 5.21
N ALA A 76 -3.64 10.85 4.56
CA ALA A 76 -2.97 10.56 3.30
C ALA A 76 -1.44 10.64 3.45
N VAL A 77 -0.74 9.65 2.90
CA VAL A 77 0.73 9.62 2.83
C VAL A 77 1.14 9.63 1.36
N GLU A 78 1.73 10.74 0.92
CA GLU A 78 2.27 10.83 -0.43
C GLU A 78 3.66 10.18 -0.49
N VAL A 79 3.85 9.27 -1.46
CA VAL A 79 5.16 8.71 -1.75
C VAL A 79 5.37 8.68 -3.25
N THR A 80 5.98 9.73 -3.77
CA THR A 80 6.31 9.89 -5.18
C THR A 80 7.83 9.92 -5.38
N LEU A 81 8.28 9.86 -6.63
CA LEU A 81 9.70 10.08 -6.94
C LEU A 81 10.07 11.51 -6.55
N LEU A 82 11.22 11.66 -5.90
CA LEU A 82 11.76 12.98 -5.59
C LEU A 82 12.03 13.73 -6.90
N GLN A 83 11.26 14.78 -7.19
CA GLN A 83 11.57 15.68 -8.28
C GLN A 83 12.62 16.68 -7.84
N PHE A 84 13.88 16.42 -8.19
CA PHE A 84 14.94 17.41 -8.04
C PHE A 84 14.73 18.52 -9.07
N ARG A 85 14.37 19.73 -8.61
CA ARG A 85 14.34 20.94 -9.44
C ARG A 85 15.63 21.73 -9.20
N PRO A 86 16.60 21.72 -10.12
CA PRO A 86 17.83 22.49 -9.97
C PRO A 86 17.48 23.99 -9.98
N SER A 87 18.03 24.73 -9.01
CA SER A 87 17.73 26.15 -8.77
C SER A 87 18.15 27.12 -9.89
N TRP A 88 18.90 26.65 -10.90
CA TRP A 88 19.43 27.44 -12.01
C TRP A 88 18.61 27.38 -13.30
N ARG A 89 17.45 26.72 -13.31
CA ARG A 89 16.45 26.83 -14.39
C ARG A 89 15.31 27.74 -13.92
N THR A 90 15.51 29.04 -14.05
CA THR A 90 14.44 30.05 -14.18
C THR A 90 14.24 30.38 -15.65
#